data_AF-A0A444MIH8-F1
#
_entry.id   AF-A0A444MIH8-F1
#
_cell.length_a   1.000
_cell.length_b   1.000
_cell.length_c   1.000
_cell.angle_alpha   90.00
_cell.angle_beta   90.00
_cell.angle_gamma   90.00
#
_symmetry.space_group_name_H-M   'P 1'
#
loop_
_entity.id
_entity.type
_entity.pdbx_description
1 polymer ?
#
loop_
_entity_poly.entity_id
_entity_poly.type
_entity_poly.pdbx_seq_one_letter_code
_entity_poly.pdbx_strand_id
1 'polypeptide(L)' 'MSELDKNDASHWIWRMFYYNPSDPKLVVTKRFGWGWTFNFAHKTTWLFLLVVIGIAIAVSVLAKR' A
#
# COMPACT_ATOMS: atom_id res chain seq x y z
N MET A 1 16.51 14.01 -14.62
CA MET A 1 15.51 12.94 -14.41
C MET A 1 16.25 11.63 -14.51
N SER A 2 16.52 10.98 -13.39
CA SER A 2 17.25 9.70 -13.37
C SER A 2 16.46 8.61 -14.08
N GLU A 3 17.13 7.63 -14.70
CA GLU A 3 16.44 6.54 -15.42
C GLU A 3 15.46 5.73 -14.54
N LEU A 4 15.65 5.74 -13.21
CA LEU A 4 14.71 5.20 -12.22
C LEU A 4 13.31 5.81 -12.33
N ASP A 5 13.20 7.13 -12.54
CA ASP A 5 11.92 7.85 -12.59
C ASP A 5 11.07 7.51 -13.81
N LYS A 6 11.71 7.11 -14.92
CA LYS A 6 11.01 6.79 -16.18
C LYS A 6 10.30 5.43 -16.10
N ASN A 7 10.87 4.47 -15.37
CA ASN A 7 10.25 3.15 -15.18
C ASN A 7 9.17 3.20 -14.07
N ASP A 8 9.36 4.04 -13.05
CA ASP A 8 8.43 4.18 -11.92
C ASP A 8 7.08 4.82 -12.28
N ALA A 9 7.02 5.65 -13.33
CA ALA A 9 5.79 6.33 -13.71
C ALA A 9 4.65 5.37 -14.11
N SER A 10 5.01 4.15 -14.55
CA SER A 10 4.10 3.08 -15.01
C SER A 10 3.36 2.37 -13.87
N HIS A 11 3.97 2.28 -12.69
CA HIS A 11 3.47 1.46 -11.58
C HIS A 11 2.36 2.13 -10.75
N TRP A 12 2.01 3.39 -11.06
CA TRP A 12 0.98 4.15 -10.36
C TRP A 12 -0.38 4.02 -11.08
N ILE A 13 -1.19 3.07 -10.64
CA ILE A 13 -2.54 2.84 -11.17
C ILE A 13 -3.47 3.94 -10.66
N TRP A 14 -4.22 4.56 -11.57
CA TRP A 14 -5.14 5.68 -11.29
C TRP A 14 -4.47 6.87 -10.57
N ARG A 15 -3.14 6.97 -10.63
CA ARG A 15 -2.33 7.96 -9.89
C ARG A 15 -2.43 7.86 -8.36
N MET A 16 -3.08 6.83 -7.82
CA MET A 16 -3.36 6.68 -6.39
C MET A 16 -2.78 5.40 -5.80
N PHE A 17 -2.81 4.30 -6.55
CA PHE A 17 -2.35 2.99 -6.08
C PHE A 17 -1.00 2.66 -6.70
N TYR A 18 -0.08 2.16 -5.89
CA TYR A 18 1.22 1.70 -6.36
C TYR A 18 1.22 0.17 -6.52
N TYR A 19 1.67 -0.30 -7.68
CA TYR A 19 1.72 -1.72 -8.02
C TYR A 19 3.02 -2.04 -8.77
N ASN A 20 4.00 -2.56 -8.03
CA ASN A 20 5.28 -2.98 -8.59
C ASN A 20 5.74 -4.32 -7.96
N PRO A 21 5.58 -5.46 -8.65
CA PRO A 21 6.03 -6.76 -8.14
C PRO A 21 7.54 -6.86 -7.96
N SER A 22 8.32 -6.07 -8.71
CA SER A 22 9.78 -6.06 -8.66
C SER A 22 10.34 -5.23 -7.49
N ASP A 23 9.54 -4.32 -6.94
CA ASP A 23 9.90 -3.55 -5.75
C ASP A 23 9.50 -4.34 -4.49
N PRO A 24 10.46 -4.82 -3.68
CA PRO A 24 10.16 -5.60 -2.48
C PRO A 24 9.55 -4.76 -1.35
N LYS A 25 9.51 -3.43 -1.46
CA LYS A 25 8.92 -2.57 -0.44
C LYS A 25 7.40 -2.77 -0.39
N LEU A 26 6.89 -3.03 0.81
CA LEU A 26 5.44 -3.11 1.06
C LEU A 26 4.82 -1.73 1.25
N VAL A 27 5.59 -0.77 1.74
CA VAL A 27 5.17 0.62 1.98
C VAL A 27 6.10 1.54 1.19
N VAL A 28 5.49 2.45 0.43
CA VAL A 28 6.19 3.43 -0.39
C VAL A 28 5.65 4.82 -0.14
N THR A 29 6.47 5.85 -0.36
CA THR A 29 6.02 7.25 -0.26
C THR A 29 5.05 7.56 -1.40
N LYS A 30 4.01 8.35 -1.13
CA LYS A 30 3.10 8.81 -2.19
C LYS A 30 3.86 9.63 -3.23
N ARG A 31 3.54 9.43 -4.51
CA ARG A 31 4.10 10.22 -5.62
C ARG A 31 3.78 11.71 -5.52
N PHE A 32 2.59 12.04 -5.01
CA PHE A 32 2.13 13.42 -4.85
C PHE A 32 1.69 13.67 -3.40
N GLY A 33 2.14 14.79 -2.84
CA GLY A 33 1.81 15.20 -1.47
C GLY A 33 2.62 14.48 -0.41
N TRP A 34 2.08 14.46 0.81
CA TRP A 34 2.74 13.90 1.99
C TRP A 34 2.14 12.54 2.35
N GLY A 35 2.99 11.65 2.87
CA GLY A 35 2.60 10.37 3.42
C GLY A 35 3.01 9.17 2.57
N TRP A 36 2.44 8.03 2.91
CA TRP A 36 2.80 6.73 2.37
C TRP A 36 1.58 5.99 1.83
N THR A 37 1.82 4.99 1.01
CA THR A 37 0.85 4.04 0.49
C THR A 37 1.46 2.65 0.48
N PHE A 38 0.65 1.62 0.30
CA PHE A 38 1.16 0.27 0.12
C PHE A 38 1.46 -0.05 -1.34
N ASN A 39 2.39 -0.99 -1.53
CA ASN A 39 2.57 -1.70 -2.78
C ASN A 39 1.59 -2.86 -2.85
N PHE A 40 0.55 -2.73 -3.68
CA PHE A 40 -0.54 -3.70 -3.80
C PHE A 40 -0.18 -4.93 -4.65
N ALA A 41 1.05 -5.02 -5.16
CA ALA A 41 1.54 -6.18 -5.90
C ALA A 41 1.80 -7.40 -5.01
N HIS A 42 2.00 -7.22 -3.70
CA HIS A 42 2.44 -8.28 -2.80
C HIS A 42 1.31 -8.87 -1.96
N LYS A 43 1.26 -10.20 -1.86
CA LYS A 43 0.31 -10.92 -1.00
C LYS A 43 0.45 -10.54 0.48
N THR A 44 1.67 -10.22 0.92
CA THR A 44 1.97 -9.78 2.30
C THR A 44 1.31 -8.44 2.63
N THR A 45 1.22 -7.51 1.67
CA THR A 45 0.46 -6.26 1.83
C THR A 45 -1.01 -6.57 2.15
N TRP A 46 -1.63 -7.46 1.39
CA TRP A 46 -3.04 -7.83 1.59
C TRP A 46 -3.27 -8.57 2.90
N LEU A 47 -2.35 -9.48 3.28
CA LEU A 47 -2.40 -10.16 4.57
C LEU A 47 -2.31 -9.16 5.73
N PHE A 48 -1.38 -8.20 5.65
CA PHE A 48 -1.24 -7.15 6.66
C PHE A 48 -2.52 -6.30 6.77
N LEU A 49 -3.08 -5.85 5.66
CA LEU A 49 -4.33 -5.09 5.64
C LEU A 49 -5.49 -5.88 6.24
N LEU A 50 -5.61 -7.17 5.92
CA LEU A 50 -6.64 -8.04 6.46
C LEU A 50 -6.52 -8.16 7.98
N VAL A 51 -5.31 -8.33 8.51
CA VAL A 51 -5.07 -8.38 9.97
C VAL A 51 -5.46 -7.07 10.64
N VAL A 52 -5.03 -5.92 10.09
CA VAL A 52 -5.36 -4.60 10.65
C VAL A 52 -6.86 -4.37 10.66
N ILE A 53 -7.55 -4.67 9.55
CA ILE A 53 -9.02 -4.55 9.46
C ILE A 53 -9.70 -5.53 10.42
N GLY A 54 -9.22 -6.76 10.51
CA GLY A 54 -9.76 -7.77 11.43
C GLY A 54 -9.66 -7.35 12.90
N ILE A 55 -8.53 -6.79 13.32
CA ILE A 55 -8.35 -6.25 14.67
C ILE A 55 -9.30 -5.08 14.91
N ALA A 56 -9.40 -4.14 13.97
CA ALA A 56 -10.29 -2.99 14.09
C ALA A 56 -11.75 -3.42 14.25
N ILE A 57 -12.20 -4.42 13.49
CA ILE A 57 -13.55 -5.00 13.61
C ILE A 57 -13.71 -5.70 14.96
N ALA A 58 -12.76 -6.54 15.37
CA ALA A 58 -12.82 -7.27 16.64
C ALA A 58 -12.93 -6.32 17.83
N VAL A 59 -12.10 -5.27 17.87
CA VAL A 59 -12.16 -4.21 18.90
C VAL A 59 -13.52 -3.51 18.86
N SER A 60 -14.02 -3.16 17.68
CA SER A 60 -15.32 -2.49 17.54
C SER A 60 -16.49 -3.35 18.00
N VAL A 61 -16.42 -4.67 17.81
CA VAL A 61 -17.45 -5.62 18.26
C VAL A 61 -17.36 -5.82 19.78
N LEU A 62 -16.15 -5.98 20.32
CA LEU A 62 -15.93 -6.13 21.76
C LEU A 62 -16.33 -4.88 22.54
N ALA A 63 -16.04 -3.69 22.02
CA ALA A 63 -16.40 -2.41 22.64
C ALA A 63 -17.91 -2.12 22.64
N LYS A 64 -18.70 -2.86 21.87
CA LYS A 64 -20.18 -2.75 21.82
C LYS A 64 -20.90 -3.76 22.71
N ARG A 65 -20.17 -4.67 23.35
CA ARG A 65 -20.70 -5.61 24.36
C ARG A 65 -20.55 -5.01 25.74
#